data_AF-E0Q3Z8-F1
#
_entry.id   AF-E0Q3Z8-F1
#
_cell.length_a   1.000
_cell.length_b   1.000
_cell.length_c   1.000
_cell.angle_alpha   90.00
_cell.angle_beta   90.00
_cell.angle_gamma   90.00
#
_symmetry.space_group_name_H-M   'P 1'
#
loop_
_entity.id
_entity.type
_entity.pdbx_description
1 polymer ?
#
loop_
_entity_poly.entity_id
_entity_poly.type
_entity_poly.pdbx_seq_one_letter_code
_entity_poly.pdbx_strand_id
1 'polypeptide(L)' 'MNRIVKYVLLFTFLFLMNIFIFGILATLGFRLTMSESSYMVPPVFAFIVLYAIHKRSGKGKKSV' A
#
# COMPACT_ATOMS: atom_id res chain seq x y z
N MET A 1 15.50 -8.12 10.38
CA MET A 1 14.65 -8.20 9.17
C MET A 1 15.22 -7.30 8.10
N ASN A 2 15.47 -7.81 6.90
CA ASN A 2 15.97 -6.98 5.79
C ASN A 2 15.00 -5.82 5.52
N ARG A 3 15.52 -4.62 5.23
CA ARG A 3 14.68 -3.42 4.96
C ARG A 3 13.59 -3.70 3.93
N ILE A 4 13.94 -4.47 2.89
CA ILE A 4 13.04 -4.91 1.82
C ILE A 4 11.89 -5.76 2.38
N VAL A 5 12.16 -6.69 3.30
CA VAL A 5 11.14 -7.57 3.89
C VAL A 5 10.09 -6.76 4.65
N LYS A 6 10.48 -5.67 5.33
CA LYS A 6 9.51 -4.76 5.98
C LYS A 6 8.59 -4.07 4.97
N TYR A 7 9.13 -3.59 3.84
CA TYR A 7 8.33 -2.95 2.80
C TYR A 7 7.39 -3.92 2.09
N VAL A 8 7.86 -5.13 1.79
CA VAL A 8 7.04 -6.19 1.21
C VAL A 8 5.93 -6.59 2.17
N LEU A 9 6.23 -6.73 3.47
CA LEU A 9 5.23 -7.08 4.48
C LEU A 9 4.15 -5.99 4.61
N LEU A 10 4.55 -4.72 4.65
CA LEU A 10 3.62 -3.58 4.66
C LEU A 10 2.75 -3.52 3.41
N PHE A 11 3.34 -3.77 2.24
CA PHE A 11 2.62 -3.83 0.98
C PHE A 11 1.55 -4.93 0.99
N THR A 12 1.93 -6.15 1.38
CA THR A 12 1.01 -7.28 1.50
C THR A 12 -0.12 -6.96 2.49
N PHE A 13 0.19 -6.34 3.63
CA PHE A 13 -0.81 -5.96 4.62
C PHE A 13 -1.82 -4.94 4.07
N LEU A 14 -1.34 -3.88 3.39
CA LEU A 14 -2.21 -2.89 2.74
C LEU A 14 -3.07 -3.53 1.65
N PHE A 15 -2.51 -4.45 0.87
CA PHE A 15 -3.22 -5.15 -0.20
C PHE A 15 -4.35 -6.03 0.35
N LEU A 16 -4.07 -6.85 1.37
CA LEU A 16 -5.09 -7.67 2.03
C LEU A 16 -6.20 -6.80 2.64
N MET A 17 -5.82 -5.71 3.33
CA MET A 17 -6.79 -4.82 3.97
C MET A 17 -7.69 -4.14 2.92
N ASN A 18 -7.15 -3.78 1.76
CA ASN A 18 -7.93 -3.23 0.64
C ASN A 18 -9.01 -4.21 0.16
N ILE A 19 -8.63 -5.47 -0.12
CA ILE A 19 -9.57 -6.51 -0.57
C ILE A 19 -10.64 -6.75 0.50
N PHE A 20 -10.26 -6.74 1.78
CA PHE A 20 -11.19 -6.92 2.89
C PHE A 20 -12.24 -5.79 2.95
N ILE A 21 -11.83 -4.54 2.78
CA ILE A 21 -12.74 -3.38 2.73
C ILE A 21 -13.69 -3.47 1.54
N PHE A 22 -13.21 -3.89 0.36
CA PHE A 22 -14.07 -4.14 -0.80
C PHE A 22 -15.07 -5.27 -0.54
N GLY A 23 -14.66 -6.34 0.14
CA GLY A 23 -15.56 -7.41 0.55
C GLY A 23 -16.67 -6.89 1.46
N ILE A 24 -16.34 -6.07 2.46
CA ILE A 24 -17.32 -5.44 3.35
C ILE A 24 -18.27 -4.53 2.55
N LEU A 25 -17.76 -3.66 1.68
CA LEU A 25 -18.61 -2.80 0.84
C LEU A 25 -19.55 -3.60 -0.07
N ALA A 26 -19.08 -4.72 -0.64
CA ALA A 26 -19.93 -5.62 -1.41
C ALA A 26 -21.05 -6.23 -0.56
N THR A 27 -20.75 -6.66 0.66
CA THR A 27 -21.78 -7.20 1.60
C THR A 27 -22.78 -6.14 2.05
N LEU A 28 -22.38 -4.87 2.09
CA LEU A 28 -23.25 -3.72 2.41
C LEU A 28 -24.14 -3.30 1.24
N GLY A 29 -24.07 -3.98 0.09
CA GLY A 29 -24.91 -3.70 -1.08
C GLY A 29 -24.36 -2.60 -2.00
N PHE A 30 -23.11 -2.15 -1.79
CA PHE A 30 -22.49 -1.22 -2.74
C PHE A 30 -22.16 -1.94 -4.05
N ARG A 31 -22.58 -1.35 -5.17
CA ARG A 31 -22.14 -1.76 -6.51
C ARG A 31 -20.69 -1.34 -6.71
N LEU A 32 -19.78 -2.19 -6.28
CA LEU A 32 -18.36 -2.06 -6.55
C LEU A 32 -18.08 -2.51 -7.98
N THR A 33 -17.52 -1.61 -8.79
CA THR A 33 -16.94 -2.00 -10.07
C THR A 33 -15.63 -2.72 -9.77
N MET A 34 -15.70 -4.06 -9.72
CA MET A 34 -14.55 -4.95 -9.55
C MET A 34 -13.63 -4.86 -10.77
N SER A 35 -12.93 -3.74 -10.93
CA SER A 35 -11.88 -3.58 -11.93
C SER A 35 -10.55 -3.92 -11.29
N GLU A 36 -9.69 -4.61 -12.03
CA GLU A 36 -8.35 -4.99 -11.60
C GLU A 36 -7.52 -3.80 -11.10
N SER A 37 -7.75 -2.65 -11.71
CA SER A 37 -7.17 -1.37 -11.33
C SER A 37 -7.62 -0.88 -9.94
N SER A 38 -8.86 -1.15 -9.53
CA SER A 38 -9.45 -0.55 -8.32
C SER A 38 -8.86 -1.11 -7.03
N TYR A 39 -8.35 -2.35 -7.05
CA TYR A 39 -7.67 -2.95 -5.90
C TYR A 39 -6.13 -2.90 -6.00
N MET A 40 -5.55 -2.73 -7.20
CA MET A 40 -4.09 -2.62 -7.37
C MET A 40 -3.55 -1.19 -7.25
N VAL A 41 -4.28 -0.18 -7.72
CA VAL A 41 -3.80 1.22 -7.73
C VAL A 41 -3.52 1.75 -6.33
N PRO A 42 -4.39 1.57 -5.31
CA PRO A 42 -4.13 2.11 -3.98
C PRO A 42 -2.89 1.51 -3.28
N PRO A 43 -2.69 0.17 -3.28
CA PRO A 43 -1.48 -0.44 -2.70
C PRO A 43 -0.19 -0.06 -3.42
N VAL A 44 -0.22 0.01 -4.76
CA VAL A 44 0.96 0.39 -5.57
C VAL A 44 1.32 1.86 -5.33
N PHE A 45 0.33 2.74 -5.28
CA PHE A 45 0.57 4.16 -4.97
C PHE A 45 1.18 4.33 -3.57
N ALA A 46 0.63 3.65 -2.56
CA ALA A 46 1.16 3.68 -1.20
C ALA A 46 2.61 3.16 -1.14
N PHE A 47 2.94 2.12 -1.91
CA PHE A 47 4.30 1.59 -2.00
C PHE A 47 5.29 2.61 -2.59
N ILE A 48 4.91 3.27 -3.69
CA ILE A 48 5.74 4.30 -4.32
C ILE A 48 5.96 5.48 -3.37
N VAL A 49 4.91 5.93 -2.67
CA VAL A 49 5.00 7.01 -1.68
C VAL A 49 5.89 6.61 -0.49
N LEU A 50 5.72 5.42 0.07
CA LEU A 50 6.57 4.90 1.15
C LEU A 50 8.04 4.78 0.71
N TYR A 51 8.27 4.33 -0.52
CA TYR A 51 9.60 4.26 -1.11
C TYR A 51 10.21 5.65 -1.31
N ALA A 52 9.44 6.61 -1.82
CA ALA A 52 9.87 8.00 -2.01
C ALA A 52 10.20 8.68 -0.67
N ILE A 53 9.36 8.51 0.36
CA ILE A 53 9.60 9.00 1.72
C ILE A 53 10.86 8.34 2.30
N HIS A 54 11.04 7.03 2.13
CA HIS A 54 12.25 6.35 2.59
C HIS A 54 13.51 6.85 1.88
N LYS A 55 13.46 7.01 0.56
CA LYS A 55 14.55 7.55 -0.26
C LYS A 55 14.90 8.99 0.14
N ARG A 56 13.90 9.81 0.47
CA ARG A 56 14.08 11.17 0.98
C ARG A 56 14.66 11.18 2.40
N SER A 57 14.18 10.29 3.27
CA SER A 57 14.65 10.12 4.65
C SER A 57 16.13 9.73 4.72
N GLY A 58 16.62 8.91 3.78
CA GLY A 58 18.04 8.58 3.65
C GLY A 58 18.95 9.76 3.27
N LYS A 59 18.39 10.84 2.71
CA LYS A 59 19.15 12.01 2.26
C LYS A 59 19.29 13.11 3.33
N GLY A 60 18.63 12.95 4.48
CA GLY A 60 18.65 13.90 5.60
C GLY A 60 19.60 13.57 6.77
N LYS A 61 20.27 12.41 6.78
CA LYS A 61 21.21 12.02 7.86
C LYS A 61 22.68 12.35 7.55
N LYS A 62 22.91 13.50 6.92
CA LYS A 62 24.19 14.21 6.96
C LYS A 62 23.87 15.68 7.25
N SER A 63 23.66 15.99 8.52
CA SER A 63 23.82 17.35 9.01
C SER A 63 24.44 17.23 10.40
N VAL A 64 25.76 17.47 10.38
CA VAL A 64 26.68 17.94 11.43
C VAL A 64 26.42 17.45 12.85
#